data_AF-A0A661PK08-F1
#
_entry.id   AF-A0A661PK08-F1
#
_cell.length_a   1.000
_cell.length_b   1.000
_cell.length_c   1.000
_cell.angle_alpha   90.00
_cell.angle_beta   90.00
_cell.angle_gamma   90.00
#
_symmetry.space_group_name_H-M   'P 1'
#
loop_
_entity.id
_entity.type
_entity.pdbx_description
1 polymer ?
#
loop_
_entity_poly.entity_id
_entity_poly.type
_entity_poly.pdbx_seq_one_letter_code
_entity_poly.pdbx_strand_id
1 'polypeptide(L)'
;ATFNLYKGQNACDEISCDIRGAANPMAEGVTCQECHTQVEAGKETTLAGIKKTCVECHDDSYAPMVDEWKTKAAALGVDALYEDWQETQRMVLNAIRNGQYTYDVQDMLNNAEKNLKQLRQGNPIHNLEFSQDLADKVRVLLEKAKEKLQRHSTIKTLEEGYYK
;
A
#
# COMPACT_ATOMS: atom_id res chain seq x y z
N ALA A 1 -9.56 -8.94 -10.75
CA ALA A 1 -9.53 -7.85 -9.75
C ALA A 1 -8.40 -6.92 -10.13
N THR A 2 -8.65 -5.61 -10.23
CA THR A 2 -7.66 -4.61 -10.66
C THR A 2 -6.48 -4.46 -9.68
N PHE A 3 -6.64 -4.96 -8.44
CA PHE A 3 -5.63 -4.95 -7.39
C PHE A 3 -5.45 -6.39 -6.88
N ASN A 4 -4.48 -7.11 -7.44
CA ASN A 4 -4.24 -8.52 -7.14
C ASN A 4 -2.83 -8.73 -6.58
N LEU A 5 -2.69 -8.60 -5.26
CA LEU A 5 -1.44 -8.87 -4.55
C LEU A 5 -0.97 -10.32 -4.70
N TYR A 6 -1.91 -11.26 -4.82
CA TYR A 6 -1.61 -12.69 -4.89
C TYR A 6 -0.73 -13.05 -6.08
N LYS A 7 -0.99 -12.41 -7.24
CA LYS A 7 -0.20 -12.61 -8.46
C LYS A 7 0.99 -11.65 -8.58
N GLY A 8 1.28 -10.84 -7.54
CA GLY A 8 2.31 -9.80 -7.61
C GLY A 8 1.98 -8.70 -8.61
N GLN A 9 0.71 -8.58 -9.01
CA GLN A 9 0.30 -7.56 -9.96
C GLN A 9 0.31 -6.22 -9.25
N ASN A 10 1.07 -5.29 -9.80
CA ASN A 10 1.13 -3.93 -9.31
C ASN A 10 -0.11 -3.15 -9.79
N ALA A 11 -0.46 -2.06 -9.10
CA ALA A 11 -1.56 -1.17 -9.49
C ALA A 11 -1.22 -0.22 -10.67
N CYS A 12 -0.09 -0.42 -11.33
CA CYS A 12 0.50 0.43 -12.36
C CYS A 12 0.47 -0.29 -13.72
N ASP A 13 0.52 0.46 -14.83
CA ASP A 13 0.89 -0.12 -16.13
C ASP A 13 2.40 -0.46 -16.15
N GLU A 14 2.82 -1.41 -16.99
CA GLU A 14 4.22 -1.91 -17.01
C GLU A 14 5.26 -0.81 -17.27
N ILE A 15 4.83 0.31 -17.84
CA ILE A 15 5.65 1.45 -18.26
C ILE A 15 5.91 2.42 -17.09
N SER A 16 4.95 2.62 -16.19
CA SER A 16 5.02 3.65 -15.14
C SER A 16 5.25 3.08 -13.72
N CYS A 17 5.67 1.82 -13.59
CA CYS A 17 5.75 1.20 -12.28
C CYS A 17 7.01 1.53 -11.47
N ASP A 18 6.83 2.04 -10.26
CA ASP A 18 7.92 2.43 -9.36
C ASP A 18 8.39 1.30 -8.42
N ILE A 19 7.64 0.19 -8.35
CA ILE A 19 8.00 -1.05 -7.67
C ILE A 19 7.29 -2.25 -8.30
N ARG A 20 7.98 -3.39 -8.42
CA ARG A 20 7.40 -4.63 -8.96
C ARG A 20 7.49 -5.76 -7.95
N GLY A 21 6.36 -6.40 -7.67
CA GLY A 21 6.30 -7.54 -6.77
C GLY A 21 6.45 -8.87 -7.48
N ALA A 22 7.09 -9.83 -6.81
CA ALA A 22 6.97 -11.23 -7.19
C ALA A 22 5.56 -11.74 -6.85
N ALA A 23 5.08 -12.74 -7.60
CA ALA A 23 3.88 -13.47 -7.23
C ALA A 23 4.09 -14.18 -5.87
N ASN A 24 3.00 -14.36 -5.13
CA ASN A 24 3.07 -15.18 -3.92
C ASN A 24 3.48 -16.61 -4.31
N PRO A 25 4.36 -17.29 -3.57
CA PRO A 25 4.75 -18.68 -3.86
C PRO A 25 3.55 -19.65 -3.98
N MET A 26 2.47 -19.41 -3.23
CA MET A 26 1.25 -20.22 -3.32
C MET A 26 0.50 -20.04 -4.64
N ALA A 27 0.73 -18.94 -5.37
CA ALA A 27 -0.04 -18.60 -6.57
C ALA A 27 0.19 -19.53 -7.77
N GLU A 28 1.21 -20.39 -7.72
CA GLU A 28 1.46 -21.42 -8.74
C GLU A 28 0.65 -22.70 -8.49
N GLY A 29 0.32 -23.00 -7.23
CA GLY A 29 -0.28 -24.28 -6.83
C GLY A 29 -1.61 -24.18 -6.08
N VAL A 30 -2.03 -22.97 -5.70
CA VAL A 30 -3.26 -22.72 -4.94
C VAL A 30 -4.08 -21.64 -5.64
N THR A 31 -5.38 -21.88 -5.70
CA THR A 31 -6.40 -21.01 -6.28
C THR A 31 -7.14 -20.26 -5.19
N CYS A 32 -7.90 -19.23 -5.56
CA CYS A 32 -8.68 -18.45 -4.60
C CYS A 32 -9.67 -19.34 -3.82
N GLN A 33 -10.33 -20.27 -4.52
CA GLN A 33 -11.37 -21.15 -4.00
C GLN A 33 -10.82 -22.15 -2.99
N GLU A 34 -9.58 -22.60 -3.17
CA GLU A 34 -8.91 -23.52 -2.25
C GLU A 34 -8.62 -22.90 -0.88
N CYS A 35 -8.69 -21.58 -0.72
CA CYS A 35 -8.70 -20.94 0.60
C CYS A 35 -10.10 -20.45 0.96
N HIS A 36 -10.78 -19.80 0.02
CA HIS A 36 -12.07 -19.14 0.22
C HIS A 36 -13.29 -20.06 -0.02
N THR A 37 -13.22 -21.31 0.44
CA THR A 37 -14.27 -22.34 0.23
C THR A 37 -15.66 -21.91 0.69
N GLN A 38 -15.76 -21.06 1.71
CA GLN A 38 -17.02 -20.52 2.22
C GLN A 38 -17.76 -19.62 1.20
N VAL A 39 -17.01 -18.98 0.29
CA VAL A 39 -17.58 -18.08 -0.73
C VAL A 39 -18.42 -18.87 -1.73
N GLU A 40 -18.01 -20.09 -2.08
CA GLU A 40 -18.80 -20.97 -2.96
C GLU A 40 -20.15 -21.35 -2.34
N ALA A 41 -20.21 -21.41 -1.01
CA ALA A 41 -21.43 -21.65 -0.26
C ALA A 41 -22.26 -20.37 -0.02
N GLY A 42 -21.91 -19.26 -0.67
CA GLY A 42 -22.59 -17.96 -0.50
C GLY A 42 -22.35 -17.31 0.86
N LYS A 43 -21.29 -17.71 1.59
CA LYS A 43 -20.93 -17.18 2.91
C LYS A 43 -19.69 -16.30 2.82
N GLU A 44 -19.60 -15.34 3.73
CA GLU A 44 -18.39 -14.55 3.89
C GLU A 44 -17.22 -15.44 4.36
N THR A 45 -16.01 -15.06 3.95
CA THR A 45 -14.79 -15.70 4.43
C THR A 45 -14.56 -15.35 5.89
N THR A 46 -14.32 -16.36 6.72
CA THR A 46 -13.91 -16.19 8.11
C THR A 46 -12.50 -16.71 8.33
N LEU A 47 -11.77 -16.12 9.27
CA LEU A 47 -10.42 -16.58 9.63
C LEU A 47 -10.42 -18.05 10.06
N ALA A 48 -11.44 -18.47 10.81
CA ALA A 48 -11.62 -19.87 11.20
C ALA A 48 -11.86 -20.79 10.01
N GLY A 49 -12.59 -20.32 8.99
CA GLY A 49 -12.79 -21.04 7.73
C GLY A 49 -11.48 -21.27 6.99
N ILE A 50 -10.70 -20.19 6.79
CA ILE A 50 -9.38 -20.28 6.15
C ILE A 50 -8.47 -21.28 6.89
N LYS A 51 -8.35 -21.13 8.22
CA LYS A 51 -7.53 -22.03 9.05
C LYS A 51 -7.92 -23.49 8.90
N LYS A 52 -9.23 -23.76 8.86
CA LYS A 52 -9.74 -25.12 8.67
C LYS A 52 -9.30 -25.69 7.33
N THR A 53 -9.37 -24.91 6.26
CA THR A 53 -8.98 -25.39 4.93
C THR A 53 -7.47 -25.67 4.84
N CYS A 54 -6.63 -24.92 5.54
CA CYS A 54 -5.19 -25.23 5.60
C CYS A 54 -4.91 -26.64 6.16
N VAL A 55 -5.61 -27.03 7.22
CA VAL A 55 -5.40 -28.31 7.92
C VAL A 55 -6.13 -29.49 7.25
N GLU A 56 -6.86 -29.26 6.16
CA GLU A 56 -7.42 -30.34 5.33
C GLU A 56 -6.32 -31.07 4.53
N CYS A 57 -5.23 -30.36 4.20
CA CYS A 57 -4.08 -30.90 3.45
C CYS A 57 -2.76 -30.88 4.24
N HIS A 58 -2.64 -30.00 5.25
CA HIS A 58 -1.46 -29.87 6.11
C HIS A 58 -1.77 -30.28 7.55
N ASP A 59 -0.74 -30.39 8.39
CA ASP A 59 -0.93 -30.64 9.82
C ASP A 59 -1.40 -29.37 10.58
N ASP A 60 -1.82 -29.57 11.83
CA ASP A 60 -2.43 -28.53 12.68
C ASP A 60 -1.53 -27.30 12.92
N SER A 61 -0.22 -27.40 12.71
CA SER A 61 0.71 -26.26 12.85
C SER A 61 0.49 -25.16 11.81
N TYR A 62 -0.22 -25.44 10.72
CA TYR A 62 -0.53 -24.45 9.68
C TYR A 62 -1.65 -23.49 10.07
N ALA A 63 -2.58 -23.88 10.95
CA ALA A 63 -3.65 -22.99 11.38
C ALA A 63 -3.14 -21.73 12.11
N PRO A 64 -2.17 -21.81 13.03
CA PRO A 64 -1.53 -20.64 13.63
C PRO A 64 -0.83 -19.69 12.64
N MET A 65 -0.34 -20.17 11.49
CA MET A 65 0.33 -19.31 10.50
C MET A 65 -0.60 -18.21 9.97
N VAL A 66 -1.90 -18.49 9.87
CA VAL A 66 -2.89 -17.50 9.43
C VAL A 66 -3.01 -16.33 10.43
N ASP A 67 -2.86 -16.60 11.73
CA ASP A 67 -2.82 -15.54 12.76
C ASP A 67 -1.54 -14.72 12.67
N GLU A 68 -0.42 -15.38 12.41
CA GLU A 68 0.86 -14.70 12.20
C GLU A 68 0.78 -13.77 10.99
N TRP A 69 0.21 -14.24 9.88
CA TRP A 69 0.01 -13.43 8.68
C TRP A 69 -0.89 -12.23 8.92
N LYS A 70 -1.99 -12.42 9.65
CA LYS A 70 -2.86 -11.31 10.07
C LYS A 70 -2.12 -10.30 10.93
N THR A 71 -1.28 -10.77 11.85
CA THR A 71 -0.47 -9.90 12.72
C THR A 71 0.56 -9.11 11.92
N LYS A 72 1.28 -9.77 11.00
CA LYS A 72 2.23 -9.12 10.08
C LYS A 72 1.54 -8.09 9.19
N ALA A 73 0.39 -8.44 8.61
CA ALA A 73 -0.40 -7.53 7.79
C ALA A 73 -0.85 -6.28 8.58
N ALA A 74 -1.28 -6.45 9.83
CA ALA A 74 -1.63 -5.32 10.70
C ALA A 74 -0.42 -4.43 11.02
N ALA A 75 0.75 -5.05 11.25
CA ALA A 75 2.00 -4.33 11.53
C ALA A 75 2.50 -3.47 10.37
N LEU A 76 2.00 -3.69 9.14
CA LEU A 76 2.28 -2.79 8.02
C LEU A 76 1.73 -1.38 8.23
N GLY A 77 0.74 -1.20 9.10
CA GLY A 77 0.20 0.12 9.44
C GLY A 77 -0.44 0.84 8.24
N VAL A 78 -1.11 0.09 7.37
CA VAL A 78 -1.65 0.62 6.09
C VAL A 78 -2.60 1.81 6.31
N ASP A 79 -3.44 1.77 7.35
CA ASP A 79 -4.35 2.88 7.65
C ASP A 79 -3.59 4.13 8.13
N ALA A 80 -2.55 3.97 8.95
CA ALA A 80 -1.70 5.08 9.38
C ALA A 80 -0.94 5.69 8.18
N LEU A 81 -0.44 4.87 7.25
CA LEU A 81 0.18 5.36 6.02
C LEU A 81 -0.83 6.11 5.13
N TYR A 82 -2.09 5.68 5.12
CA TYR A 82 -3.14 6.36 4.37
C TYR A 82 -3.48 7.72 5.00
N GLU A 83 -3.59 7.80 6.33
CA GLU A 83 -3.78 9.05 7.05
C GLU A 83 -2.62 10.03 6.80
N ASP A 84 -1.38 9.54 6.83
CA ASP A 84 -0.19 10.34 6.55
C ASP A 84 -0.12 10.84 5.10
N TRP A 85 -0.56 10.00 4.15
CA TRP A 85 -0.75 10.41 2.76
C TRP A 85 -1.78 11.54 2.64
N GLN A 86 -2.92 11.44 3.34
CA GLN A 86 -3.94 12.49 3.35
C GLN A 86 -3.42 13.78 3.98
N GLU A 87 -2.60 13.70 5.03
CA GLU A 87 -1.95 14.86 5.63
C GLU A 87 -0.99 15.54 4.67
N THR A 88 -0.10 14.76 4.05
CA THR A 88 0.86 15.27 3.09
C THR A 88 0.16 15.89 1.87
N GLN A 89 -0.96 15.32 1.43
CA GLN A 89 -1.82 15.92 0.39
C GLN A 89 -2.36 17.29 0.81
N ARG A 90 -2.82 17.46 2.05
CA ARG A 90 -3.25 18.78 2.57
C ARG A 90 -2.10 19.79 2.55
N MET A 91 -0.88 19.37 2.89
CA MET A 91 0.31 20.23 2.82
C MET A 91 0.60 20.67 1.38
N VAL A 92 0.50 19.76 0.40
CA VAL A 92 0.64 20.10 -1.03
C VAL A 92 -0.41 21.11 -1.47
N LEU A 93 -1.69 20.91 -1.09
CA LEU A 93 -2.75 21.86 -1.44
C LEU A 93 -2.50 23.26 -0.87
N ASN A 94 -1.97 23.36 0.34
CA ASN A 94 -1.57 24.64 0.92
C ASN A 94 -0.38 25.26 0.18
N ALA A 95 0.64 24.47 -0.19
CA ALA A 95 1.76 24.94 -0.98
C ALA A 95 1.33 25.47 -2.35
N ILE A 96 0.40 24.78 -3.03
CA ILE A 96 -0.19 25.24 -4.29
C ILE A 96 -0.90 26.59 -4.12
N ARG A 97 -1.70 26.75 -3.06
CA ARG A 97 -2.39 28.02 -2.75
C ARG A 97 -1.42 29.17 -2.53
N ASN A 98 -0.23 28.87 -2.01
CA ASN A 98 0.85 29.84 -1.78
C ASN A 98 1.75 30.04 -3.01
N GLY A 99 1.38 29.51 -4.18
CA GLY A 99 2.15 29.65 -5.43
C GLY A 99 3.48 28.90 -5.43
N GLN A 100 3.67 27.92 -4.54
CA GLN A 100 4.90 27.14 -4.45
C GLN A 100 4.93 26.03 -5.51
N TYR A 101 6.13 25.72 -6.00
CA TYR A 101 6.36 24.59 -6.88
C TYR A 101 6.13 23.26 -6.14
N THR A 102 5.29 22.38 -6.68
CA THR A 102 4.89 21.12 -6.04
C THR A 102 4.87 19.92 -6.98
N TYR A 103 5.24 20.05 -8.25
CA TYR A 103 5.09 18.97 -9.24
C TYR A 103 5.80 17.67 -8.83
N ASP A 104 7.06 17.75 -8.38
CA ASP A 104 7.80 16.59 -7.86
C ASP A 104 7.07 15.90 -6.70
N VAL A 105 6.45 16.69 -5.82
CA VAL A 105 5.76 16.19 -4.62
C VAL A 105 4.44 15.53 -4.99
N GLN A 106 3.73 16.11 -5.96
CA GLN A 106 2.50 15.53 -6.50
C GLN A 106 2.77 14.17 -7.15
N ASP A 107 3.86 14.02 -7.90
CA ASP A 107 4.24 12.72 -8.48
C ASP A 107 4.53 11.66 -7.40
N MET A 108 5.26 12.04 -6.34
CA MET A 108 5.49 11.16 -5.18
C MET A 108 4.18 10.73 -4.51
N LEU A 109 3.25 11.66 -4.30
CA LEU A 109 1.95 11.35 -3.71
C LEU A 109 1.06 10.48 -4.59
N ASN A 110 1.11 10.66 -5.92
CA ASN A 110 0.37 9.83 -6.85
C ASN A 110 0.88 8.39 -6.81
N ASN A 111 2.20 8.19 -6.74
CA ASN A 111 2.78 6.86 -6.63
C ASN A 111 2.50 6.22 -5.25
N ALA A 112 2.57 7.00 -4.18
CA ALA A 112 2.17 6.53 -2.84
C ALA A 112 0.69 6.10 -2.80
N GLU A 113 -0.21 6.87 -3.44
CA GLU A 113 -1.64 6.53 -3.50
C GLU A 113 -1.90 5.23 -4.27
N LYS A 114 -1.22 5.02 -5.41
CA LYS A 114 -1.34 3.77 -6.19
C LYS A 114 -0.93 2.55 -5.35
N ASN A 115 0.20 2.66 -4.65
CA ASN A 115 0.71 1.58 -3.78
C ASN A 115 -0.21 1.35 -2.58
N LEU A 116 -0.77 2.41 -1.98
CA LEU A 116 -1.78 2.30 -0.91
C LEU A 116 -3.08 1.65 -1.38
N LYS A 117 -3.56 1.96 -2.60
CA LYS A 117 -4.74 1.33 -3.19
C LYS A 117 -4.53 -0.18 -3.33
N GLN A 118 -3.34 -0.59 -3.78
CA GLN A 118 -2.98 -2.01 -3.86
C GLN A 118 -3.03 -2.69 -2.49
N LEU A 119 -2.46 -2.07 -1.45
CA LEU A 119 -2.48 -2.60 -0.09
C LEU A 119 -3.90 -2.72 0.48
N ARG A 120 -4.71 -1.66 0.37
CA ARG A 120 -6.04 -1.59 0.97
C ARG A 120 -7.07 -2.46 0.25
N GLN A 121 -7.00 -2.55 -1.08
CA GLN A 121 -7.97 -3.29 -1.88
C GLN A 121 -7.53 -4.72 -2.18
N GLY A 122 -6.21 -4.99 -2.18
CA GLY A 122 -5.65 -6.30 -2.48
C GLY A 122 -5.54 -7.24 -1.28
N ASN A 123 -5.72 -6.74 -0.05
CA ASN A 123 -5.49 -7.43 1.23
C ASN A 123 -4.05 -7.94 1.41
N PRO A 124 -3.25 -7.38 2.35
CA PRO A 124 -1.83 -7.71 2.49
C PRO A 124 -1.52 -9.19 2.77
N ILE A 125 -2.47 -9.94 3.33
CA ILE A 125 -2.30 -11.37 3.63
C ILE A 125 -2.05 -12.18 2.36
N HIS A 126 -2.58 -11.75 1.21
CA HIS A 126 -2.37 -12.45 -0.05
C HIS A 126 -0.92 -12.42 -0.53
N ASN A 127 -0.08 -11.49 -0.06
CA ASN A 127 1.35 -11.44 -0.37
C ASN A 127 2.08 -10.53 0.61
N LEU A 128 2.46 -11.07 1.77
CA LEU A 128 3.05 -10.28 2.86
C LEU A 128 4.38 -9.64 2.49
N GLU A 129 5.23 -10.37 1.76
CA GLU A 129 6.53 -9.87 1.32
C GLU A 129 6.36 -8.65 0.41
N PHE A 130 5.57 -8.79 -0.66
CA PHE A 130 5.33 -7.67 -1.55
C PHE A 130 4.53 -6.54 -0.87
N SER A 131 3.66 -6.87 0.09
CA SER A 131 2.95 -5.85 0.86
C SER A 131 3.89 -5.05 1.76
N GLN A 132 4.93 -5.67 2.30
CA GLN A 132 5.98 -4.98 3.04
C GLN A 132 6.75 -4.02 2.11
N ASP A 133 7.14 -4.49 0.92
CA ASP A 133 7.82 -3.67 -0.09
C ASP A 133 6.99 -2.43 -0.48
N LEU A 134 5.69 -2.61 -0.72
CA LEU A 134 4.76 -1.52 -1.01
C LEU A 134 4.66 -0.53 0.15
N ALA A 135 4.54 -1.03 1.39
CA ALA A 135 4.43 -0.19 2.58
C ALA A 135 5.72 0.63 2.79
N ASP A 136 6.88 0.01 2.63
CA ASP A 136 8.18 0.69 2.73
C ASP A 136 8.36 1.73 1.63
N LYS A 137 7.95 1.41 0.39
CA LYS A 137 7.96 2.37 -0.70
C LYS A 137 7.07 3.58 -0.41
N VAL A 138 5.86 3.36 0.11
CA VAL A 138 4.95 4.44 0.52
C VAL A 138 5.60 5.32 1.58
N ARG A 139 6.18 4.73 2.64
CA ARG A 139 6.91 5.48 3.69
C ARG A 139 7.99 6.38 3.09
N VAL A 140 8.84 5.82 2.23
CA VAL A 140 9.93 6.57 1.57
C VAL A 140 9.40 7.71 0.70
N LEU A 141 8.31 7.49 -0.04
CA LEU A 141 7.69 8.53 -0.88
C LEU A 141 7.11 9.66 -0.02
N LEU A 142 6.40 9.34 1.07
CA LEU A 142 5.80 10.32 1.97
C LEU A 142 6.86 11.16 2.70
N GLU A 143 7.92 10.53 3.22
CA GLU A 143 9.01 11.26 3.88
C GLU A 143 9.72 12.20 2.91
N LYS A 144 10.05 11.73 1.69
CA LYS A 144 10.65 12.60 0.65
C LYS A 144 9.74 13.75 0.23
N ALA A 145 8.43 13.49 0.14
CA ALA A 145 7.43 14.51 -0.18
C ALA A 145 7.40 15.62 0.88
N LYS A 146 7.34 15.25 2.17
CA LYS A 146 7.37 16.20 3.29
C LYS A 146 8.67 16.99 3.35
N GLU A 147 9.82 16.33 3.20
CA GLU A 147 11.13 17.00 3.17
C GLU A 147 11.20 18.04 2.05
N LYS A 148 10.71 17.70 0.85
CA LYS A 148 10.67 18.64 -0.28
C LYS A 148 9.77 19.84 0.03
N LEU A 149 8.59 19.62 0.61
CA LEU A 149 7.69 20.71 1.00
C LEU A 149 8.33 21.66 2.03
N GLN A 150 9.03 21.11 3.03
CA GLN A 150 9.73 21.92 4.04
C GLN A 150 10.83 22.80 3.42
N ARG A 151 11.60 22.27 2.46
CA ARG A 151 12.65 23.05 1.78
C ARG A 151 12.07 24.23 0.99
N HIS A 152 10.93 24.07 0.32
CA HIS A 152 10.27 25.15 -0.44
C HIS A 152 9.64 26.23 0.47
N SER A 153 9.43 25.93 1.75
CA SER A 153 8.99 26.90 2.76
C SER A 153 10.07 27.92 3.16
N THR A 154 11.35 27.65 2.86
CA THR A 154 12.48 28.50 3.29
C THR A 154 12.84 29.66 2.35
N ILE A 155 12.14 29.85 1.22
CA ILE A 155 12.27 31.09 0.46
C ILE A 155 11.64 32.20 1.31
N LYS A 156 12.49 32.99 1.97
CA LYS A 156 12.12 34.31 2.48
C LYS A 156 11.41 35.02 1.32
N THR A 157 10.11 35.28 1.46
CA THR A 157 9.44 36.29 0.65
C THR A 157 10.36 37.49 0.62
N LEU A 158 10.85 37.88 -0.57
CA LEU A 158 11.56 39.13 -0.72
C LEU A 158 10.67 40.20 -0.08
N GLU A 159 11.22 41.01 0.82
CA GLU A 159 10.46 42.09 1.44
C GLU A 159 9.77 42.91 0.34
N GLU A 160 8.49 43.25 0.58
CA GLU A 160 7.70 44.11 -0.32
C GLU A 160 8.50 45.39 -0.61
N GLY A 161 9.10 45.48 -1.80
CA GLY A 161 10.00 46.57 -2.16
C GLY A 161 11.10 46.21 -3.18
N TYR A 162 11.29 44.92 -3.49
CA TYR A 162 12.29 44.47 -4.47
C TYR A 162 11.86 44.55 -5.95
N TYR A 163 10.61 44.93 -6.22
CA TYR A 163 10.13 45.26 -7.56
C TYR A 163 9.82 46.76 -7.60
N LYS A 164 10.83 47.58 -7.93
CA LYS A 164 10.63 48.95 -8.39
C LYS A 164 10.44 48.96 -9.90
#